data_AF-A0A3R7AW54-F1
#
_entry.id   AF-A0A3R7AW54-F1
#
_cell.length_a   1.000
_cell.length_b   1.000
_cell.length_c   1.000
_cell.angle_alpha   90.00
_cell.angle_beta   90.00
_cell.angle_gamma   90.00
#
_symmetry.space_group_name_H-M   'P 1'
#
loop_
_entity.id
_entity.type
_entity.pdbx_description
1 polymer ?
#
loop_
_entity_poly.entity_id
_entity_poly.type
_entity_poly.pdbx_seq_one_letter_code
_entity_poly.pdbx_strand_id
1 'polypeptide(L)'
;MCSCIRYVMEVLLEAKKVFNALPTLQEISVADGEKLTVVGDIHGQLKDLFTIFTTNGLPSVKNKYLFNGDFVDRGAYGTELLYPDSVFLNRGNHESRNQNSWMGFEEEIWAKYDGTADGDPCRASTVYDTFQSVFDSLPLCSLVLKKIFVVHGGLFSCDNVTLAHIKAINRKREPPLHQSGFEDKIYEDMLWSDPRTIPGRQPSERGAGTEFGHEVTNNFCAVNRVALVRTLK
;
A
#
# COMPACT_ATOMS: atom_id res chain seq x y z
N MET A 1 -10.85 -28.55 8.12
CA MET A 1 -9.76 -27.55 8.05
C MET A 1 -9.29 -27.26 6.62
N CYS A 2 -9.22 -28.24 5.71
CA CYS A 2 -8.74 -28.04 4.32
C CYS A 2 -9.60 -27.10 3.44
N SER A 3 -10.90 -26.90 3.73
CA SER A 3 -11.78 -26.05 2.90
C SER A 3 -11.50 -24.55 3.04
N CYS A 4 -11.19 -24.06 4.24
CA CYS A 4 -11.00 -22.63 4.49
C CYS A 4 -9.74 -22.07 3.82
N ILE A 5 -8.67 -22.85 3.76
CA ILE A 5 -7.40 -22.40 3.16
C ILE A 5 -7.48 -22.33 1.63
N ARG A 6 -8.28 -23.21 1.00
CA ARG A 6 -8.54 -23.14 -0.44
C ARG A 6 -9.21 -21.82 -0.82
N TYR A 7 -10.19 -21.35 -0.03
CA TYR A 7 -10.82 -20.05 -0.27
C TYR A 7 -9.85 -18.89 -0.13
N VAL A 8 -8.93 -18.93 0.84
CA VAL A 8 -7.88 -17.91 0.99
C VAL A 8 -7.03 -17.87 -0.28
N MET A 9 -6.56 -19.02 -0.75
CA MET A 9 -5.76 -19.10 -1.96
C MET A 9 -6.52 -18.61 -3.20
N GLU A 10 -7.78 -18.96 -3.36
CA GLU A 10 -8.63 -18.46 -4.45
C GLU A 10 -8.75 -16.92 -4.41
N VAL A 11 -9.02 -16.35 -3.24
CA VAL A 11 -9.11 -14.89 -3.06
C VAL A 11 -7.78 -14.21 -3.41
N LEU A 12 -6.66 -14.74 -2.92
CA LEU A 12 -5.34 -14.16 -3.20
C LEU A 12 -4.97 -14.24 -4.68
N LEU A 13 -5.28 -15.36 -5.34
CA LEU A 13 -5.01 -15.54 -6.77
C LEU A 13 -5.87 -14.60 -7.62
N GLU A 14 -7.14 -14.42 -7.29
CA GLU A 14 -8.01 -13.44 -7.97
C GLU A 14 -7.56 -12.00 -7.70
N ALA A 15 -7.23 -11.66 -6.45
CA ALA A 15 -6.69 -10.34 -6.09
C ALA A 15 -5.41 -10.04 -6.89
N LYS A 16 -4.47 -11.00 -6.96
CA LYS A 16 -3.25 -10.89 -7.77
C LYS A 16 -3.57 -10.60 -9.24
N LYS A 17 -4.58 -11.27 -9.83
CA LYS A 17 -4.97 -11.01 -11.23
C LYS A 17 -5.46 -9.58 -11.39
N VAL A 18 -6.34 -9.10 -10.51
CA VAL A 18 -6.88 -7.74 -10.56
C VAL A 18 -5.77 -6.70 -10.41
N PHE A 19 -4.97 -6.77 -9.35
CA PHE A 19 -3.91 -5.80 -9.10
C PHE A 19 -2.81 -5.81 -10.16
N ASN A 20 -2.53 -6.97 -10.78
CA ASN A 20 -1.60 -7.04 -11.90
C ASN A 20 -2.05 -6.24 -13.12
N ALA A 21 -3.35 -6.11 -13.36
CA ALA A 21 -3.89 -5.33 -14.46
C ALA A 21 -3.94 -3.83 -14.15
N LEU A 22 -3.86 -3.43 -12.88
CA LEU A 22 -3.89 -2.02 -12.49
C LEU A 22 -2.58 -1.29 -12.81
N PRO A 23 -2.64 0.04 -13.06
CA PRO A 23 -1.45 0.88 -13.19
C PRO A 23 -0.76 1.10 -11.83
N THR A 24 0.49 1.57 -11.88
CA THR A 24 1.23 1.95 -10.66
C THR A 24 0.61 3.14 -9.94
N LEU A 25 0.06 4.09 -10.69
CA LEU A 25 -0.72 5.22 -10.21
C LEU A 25 -2.17 5.03 -10.62
N GLN A 26 -3.06 4.88 -9.65
CA GLN A 26 -4.50 4.75 -9.87
C GLN A 26 -5.15 6.12 -10.02
N GLU A 27 -6.01 6.32 -11.01
CA GLU A 27 -6.82 7.55 -11.11
C GLU A 27 -8.21 7.27 -10.55
N ILE A 28 -8.59 8.00 -9.50
CA ILE A 28 -9.87 7.78 -8.80
C ILE A 28 -10.78 8.99 -9.01
N SER A 29 -11.95 8.75 -9.59
CA SER A 29 -13.03 9.73 -9.69
C SER A 29 -14.06 9.55 -8.57
N VAL A 30 -14.64 10.68 -8.15
CA VAL A 30 -15.76 10.75 -7.22
C VAL A 30 -16.83 11.59 -7.89
N ALA A 31 -17.93 10.96 -8.28
CA ALA A 31 -19.04 11.63 -8.95
C ALA A 31 -19.97 12.31 -7.93
N ASP A 32 -20.88 13.15 -8.42
CA ASP A 32 -21.88 13.80 -7.58
C ASP A 32 -22.73 12.76 -6.84
N GLY A 33 -22.84 12.91 -5.51
CA GLY A 33 -23.55 11.98 -4.64
C GLY A 33 -22.75 10.73 -4.24
N GLU A 34 -21.51 10.59 -4.69
CA GLU A 34 -20.55 9.61 -4.16
C GLU A 34 -19.66 10.25 -3.08
N LYS A 35 -19.12 9.44 -2.18
CA LYS A 35 -18.04 9.83 -1.26
C LYS A 35 -16.85 8.87 -1.39
N LEU A 36 -15.65 9.39 -1.19
CA LEU A 36 -14.42 8.62 -1.02
C LEU A 36 -13.86 8.87 0.38
N THR A 37 -13.62 7.80 1.12
CA THR A 37 -12.95 7.85 2.42
C THR A 37 -11.54 7.33 2.27
N VAL A 38 -10.54 8.14 2.65
CA VAL A 38 -9.14 7.70 2.64
C VAL A 38 -8.75 7.28 4.05
N VAL A 39 -8.28 6.05 4.19
CA VAL A 39 -7.90 5.41 5.44
C VAL A 39 -6.38 5.18 5.43
N GLY A 40 -5.72 5.50 6.53
CA GLY A 40 -4.29 5.20 6.72
C GLY A 40 -4.06 3.77 7.19
N ASP A 41 -2.99 3.59 7.94
CA ASP A 41 -2.53 2.29 8.45
C ASP A 41 -3.62 1.57 9.26
N ILE A 42 -3.70 0.25 9.07
CA ILE A 42 -4.60 -0.66 9.81
C ILE A 42 -3.80 -1.64 10.67
N HIS A 43 -2.60 -2.07 10.22
CA HIS A 43 -1.69 -2.92 10.99
C HIS A 43 -2.37 -4.13 11.67
N GLY A 44 -3.16 -4.89 10.92
CA GLY A 44 -3.85 -6.09 11.42
C GLY A 44 -4.87 -5.82 12.52
N GLN A 45 -5.35 -4.58 12.69
CA GLN A 45 -6.36 -4.21 13.69
C GLN A 45 -7.78 -4.40 13.16
N LEU A 46 -8.22 -5.65 12.98
CA LEU A 46 -9.51 -6.00 12.38
C LEU A 46 -10.72 -5.35 13.08
N LYS A 47 -10.67 -5.15 14.40
CA LYS A 47 -11.74 -4.49 15.15
C LYS A 47 -11.88 -3.02 14.79
N ASP A 48 -10.78 -2.34 14.48
CA ASP A 48 -10.79 -0.94 14.06
C ASP A 48 -11.29 -0.82 12.63
N LEU A 49 -10.95 -1.77 11.75
CA LEU A 49 -11.55 -1.88 10.42
C LEU A 49 -13.07 -2.02 10.50
N PHE A 50 -13.58 -2.88 11.39
CA PHE A 50 -15.03 -2.99 11.60
C PHE A 50 -15.62 -1.69 12.15
N THR A 51 -14.93 -1.01 13.06
CA THR A 51 -15.38 0.29 13.59
C THR A 51 -15.46 1.36 12.50
N ILE A 52 -14.51 1.39 11.57
CA ILE A 52 -14.53 2.28 10.41
C ILE A 52 -15.78 2.00 9.55
N PHE A 53 -16.08 0.75 9.26
CA PHE A 53 -17.23 0.39 8.43
C PHE A 53 -18.58 0.57 9.13
N THR A 54 -18.68 0.29 10.44
CA THR A 54 -19.92 0.54 11.17
C THR A 54 -20.19 2.02 11.32
N THR A 55 -19.14 2.84 11.46
CA THR A 55 -19.26 4.30 11.61
C THR A 55 -19.52 5.01 10.28
N ASN A 56 -18.81 4.62 9.20
CA ASN A 56 -18.82 5.34 7.94
C ASN A 56 -19.57 4.62 6.80
N GLY A 57 -20.12 3.43 7.08
CA GLY A 57 -20.87 2.59 6.15
C GLY A 57 -19.97 1.59 5.41
N LEU A 58 -20.56 0.48 4.95
CA LEU A 58 -19.81 -0.49 4.15
C LEU A 58 -19.41 0.07 2.78
N PRO A 59 -18.32 -0.43 2.16
CA PRO A 59 -17.96 -0.07 0.80
C PRO A 59 -19.10 -0.31 -0.19
N SER A 60 -19.36 0.66 -1.05
CA SER A 60 -20.32 0.58 -2.15
C SER A 60 -19.98 1.60 -3.23
N VAL A 61 -20.67 1.55 -4.37
CA VAL A 61 -20.46 2.52 -5.47
C VAL A 61 -20.59 3.98 -4.98
N LYS A 62 -21.52 4.25 -4.05
CA LYS A 62 -21.71 5.58 -3.43
C LYS A 62 -20.78 5.86 -2.24
N ASN A 63 -20.15 4.84 -1.68
CA ASN A 63 -19.28 4.92 -0.50
C ASN A 63 -17.96 4.19 -0.77
N LYS A 64 -17.05 4.86 -1.45
CA LYS A 64 -15.75 4.31 -1.83
C LYS A 64 -14.75 4.45 -0.70
N TYR A 65 -13.78 3.53 -0.66
CA TYR A 65 -12.65 3.58 0.29
C TYR A 65 -11.33 3.50 -0.46
N LEU A 66 -10.33 4.26 0.00
CA LEU A 66 -8.94 4.10 -0.37
C LEU A 66 -8.15 3.81 0.90
N PHE A 67 -7.61 2.60 1.04
CA PHE A 67 -6.69 2.26 2.12
C PHE A 67 -5.25 2.47 1.64
N ASN A 68 -4.49 3.27 2.39
CA ASN A 68 -3.22 3.83 1.94
C ASN A 68 -2.01 3.08 2.52
N GLY A 69 -1.97 1.76 2.34
CA GLY A 69 -0.88 0.89 2.79
C GLY A 69 -0.98 0.46 4.25
N ASP A 70 -0.01 -0.36 4.65
CA ASP A 70 0.21 -0.83 6.03
C ASP A 70 -1.03 -1.50 6.62
N PHE A 71 -1.50 -2.51 5.90
CA PHE A 71 -2.63 -3.35 6.29
C PHE A 71 -2.22 -4.45 7.26
N VAL A 72 -1.00 -4.94 7.11
CA VAL A 72 -0.45 -6.09 7.84
C VAL A 72 0.60 -5.66 8.87
N ASP A 73 1.20 -6.66 9.53
CA ASP A 73 2.17 -6.53 10.62
C ASP A 73 1.63 -5.84 11.87
N ARG A 74 2.36 -5.98 12.98
CA ARG A 74 2.09 -5.46 14.34
C ARG A 74 0.83 -6.03 15.02
N GLY A 75 -0.29 -6.15 14.31
CA GLY A 75 -1.51 -6.85 14.74
C GLY A 75 -1.51 -8.33 14.33
N ALA A 76 -2.53 -9.07 14.76
CA ALA A 76 -2.66 -10.52 14.56
C ALA A 76 -3.71 -10.92 13.50
N TYR A 77 -4.21 -9.95 12.74
CA TYR A 77 -5.26 -10.13 11.74
C TYR A 77 -4.91 -9.46 10.41
N GLY A 78 -3.66 -9.59 9.97
CA GLY A 78 -3.22 -9.10 8.66
C GLY A 78 -3.79 -9.91 7.49
N THR A 79 -4.20 -11.16 7.70
CA THR A 79 -4.74 -12.04 6.64
C THR A 79 -6.13 -11.66 6.15
N GLU A 80 -6.90 -10.90 6.93
CA GLU A 80 -8.33 -10.66 6.73
C GLU A 80 -8.60 -9.43 5.84
N LEU A 81 -7.86 -9.32 4.72
CA LEU A 81 -7.97 -8.20 3.78
C LEU A 81 -9.24 -8.30 2.92
N LEU A 82 -10.02 -7.22 2.84
CA LEU A 82 -11.22 -7.12 2.01
C LEU A 82 -10.94 -6.29 0.75
N TYR A 83 -11.22 -6.87 -0.42
CA TYR A 83 -11.10 -6.18 -1.71
C TYR A 83 -12.38 -6.26 -2.56
N PRO A 84 -13.45 -5.55 -2.18
CA PRO A 84 -14.64 -5.37 -3.03
C PRO A 84 -14.40 -4.29 -4.11
N ASP A 85 -15.21 -4.28 -5.18
CA ASP A 85 -15.11 -3.37 -6.33
C ASP A 85 -15.09 -1.85 -6.01
N SER A 86 -15.45 -1.44 -4.79
CA SER A 86 -15.47 -0.04 -4.33
C SER A 86 -14.36 0.29 -3.33
N VAL A 87 -13.33 -0.57 -3.24
CA VAL A 87 -12.14 -0.39 -2.41
C VAL A 87 -10.90 -0.28 -3.29
N PHE A 88 -10.12 0.76 -3.06
CA PHE A 88 -8.81 0.98 -3.66
C PHE A 88 -7.75 0.73 -2.60
N LEU A 89 -6.64 0.11 -3.00
CA LEU A 89 -5.50 -0.16 -2.13
C LEU A 89 -4.24 0.46 -2.75
N ASN A 90 -3.48 1.19 -1.95
CA ASN A 90 -2.08 1.51 -2.24
C ASN A 90 -1.17 0.60 -1.39
N ARG A 91 0.02 0.29 -1.89
CA ARG A 91 1.05 -0.44 -1.15
C ARG A 91 1.67 0.46 -0.06
N GLY A 92 1.83 -0.06 1.15
CA GLY A 92 2.65 0.54 2.20
C GLY A 92 4.02 -0.11 2.32
N ASN A 93 4.84 0.34 3.27
CA ASN A 93 6.15 -0.28 3.47
C ASN A 93 6.03 -1.66 4.15
N HIS A 94 4.96 -1.91 4.91
CA HIS A 94 4.72 -3.20 5.56
C HIS A 94 4.21 -4.29 4.59
N GLU A 95 3.76 -3.96 3.39
CA GLU A 95 3.50 -4.96 2.34
C GLU A 95 4.80 -5.37 1.61
N SER A 96 5.83 -5.78 2.37
CA SER A 96 7.16 -6.15 1.87
C SER A 96 7.76 -7.33 2.66
N ARG A 97 8.53 -8.19 1.98
CA ARG A 97 9.19 -9.36 2.61
C ARG A 97 10.12 -8.92 3.74
N ASN A 98 10.84 -7.82 3.53
CA ASN A 98 11.73 -7.30 4.55
C ASN A 98 10.97 -6.83 5.79
N GLN A 99 9.77 -6.24 5.69
CA GLN A 99 9.03 -5.86 6.90
C GLN A 99 8.35 -7.06 7.54
N ASN A 100 7.73 -7.93 6.75
CA ASN A 100 6.96 -9.05 7.27
C ASN A 100 7.78 -10.05 8.10
N SER A 101 9.06 -10.23 7.77
CA SER A 101 9.98 -11.11 8.52
C SER A 101 10.38 -10.58 9.90
N TRP A 102 10.21 -9.28 10.16
CA TRP A 102 10.56 -8.65 11.45
C TRP A 102 9.36 -8.16 12.24
N MET A 103 8.23 -7.93 11.58
CA MET A 103 7.09 -7.18 12.12
C MET A 103 5.83 -8.02 12.34
N GLY A 104 5.91 -9.33 12.09
CA GLY A 104 4.99 -10.33 12.62
C GLY A 104 4.04 -10.97 11.60
N PHE A 105 3.88 -10.43 10.39
CA PHE A 105 2.98 -11.04 9.41
C PHE A 105 3.47 -12.40 8.92
N GLU A 106 4.78 -12.60 8.74
CA GLU A 106 5.32 -13.92 8.39
C GLU A 106 5.00 -14.94 9.50
N GLU A 107 5.22 -14.58 10.77
CA GLU A 107 4.87 -15.44 11.91
C GLU A 107 3.36 -15.72 11.98
N GLU A 108 2.51 -14.73 11.71
CA GLU A 108 1.05 -14.88 11.65
C GLU A 108 0.64 -15.94 10.62
N ILE A 109 1.22 -15.91 9.42
CA ILE A 109 0.93 -16.88 8.37
C ILE A 109 1.34 -18.29 8.81
N TRP A 110 2.52 -18.45 9.41
CA TRP A 110 2.95 -19.76 9.90
C TRP A 110 2.01 -20.27 10.98
N ALA A 111 1.66 -19.43 11.96
CA ALA A 111 0.76 -19.83 13.04
C ALA A 111 -0.65 -20.22 12.54
N LYS A 112 -1.18 -19.53 11.53
CA LYS A 112 -2.54 -19.77 11.00
C LYS A 112 -2.63 -20.95 10.04
N TYR A 113 -1.54 -21.27 9.33
CA TYR A 113 -1.53 -22.26 8.25
C TYR A 113 -0.53 -23.41 8.48
N ASP A 114 -0.06 -23.60 9.72
CA ASP A 114 0.78 -24.75 10.11
C ASP A 114 0.03 -26.09 9.96
N GLY A 115 0.77 -27.18 9.76
CA GLY A 115 0.23 -28.55 9.73
C GLY A 115 -0.34 -29.06 8.40
N THR A 116 -0.16 -28.34 7.30
CA THR A 116 -0.44 -28.84 5.94
C THR A 116 0.70 -29.72 5.43
N ALA A 117 0.39 -30.84 4.77
CA ALA A 117 1.41 -31.77 4.27
C ALA A 117 2.30 -31.17 3.16
N ASP A 118 3.50 -31.74 2.99
CA ASP A 118 4.39 -31.39 1.87
C ASP A 118 3.69 -31.61 0.52
N GLY A 119 3.78 -30.61 -0.35
CA GLY A 119 3.09 -30.60 -1.65
C GLY A 119 1.67 -30.01 -1.62
N ASP A 120 1.12 -29.67 -0.44
CA ASP A 120 -0.16 -28.97 -0.37
C ASP A 120 0.00 -27.53 -0.93
N PRO A 121 -0.80 -27.14 -1.94
CA PRO A 121 -0.84 -25.75 -2.43
C PRO A 121 -1.29 -24.74 -1.36
N CYS A 122 -1.85 -25.21 -0.25
CA CYS A 122 -2.36 -24.41 0.86
C CYS A 122 -1.40 -24.32 2.06
N ARG A 123 -0.14 -24.77 1.94
CA ARG A 123 0.82 -24.66 3.04
C ARG A 123 1.22 -23.22 3.36
N ALA A 124 1.59 -22.97 4.62
CA ALA A 124 1.99 -21.64 5.10
C ALA A 124 2.97 -20.91 4.17
N SER A 125 4.03 -21.59 3.70
CA SER A 125 4.98 -20.98 2.76
C SER A 125 4.35 -20.58 1.43
N THR A 126 3.47 -21.41 0.86
CA THR A 126 2.77 -21.09 -0.39
C THR A 126 1.78 -19.96 -0.21
N VAL A 127 1.08 -19.92 0.94
CA VAL A 127 0.16 -18.83 1.30
C VAL A 127 0.95 -17.53 1.42
N TYR A 128 2.07 -17.53 2.15
CA TYR A 128 2.95 -16.38 2.30
C TYR A 128 3.49 -15.89 0.96
N ASP A 129 4.08 -16.78 0.14
CA ASP A 129 4.60 -16.43 -1.18
C ASP A 129 3.51 -15.84 -2.10
N THR A 130 2.27 -16.29 -1.93
CA THR A 130 1.11 -15.75 -2.66
C THR A 130 0.72 -14.37 -2.13
N PHE A 131 0.71 -14.14 -0.82
CA PHE A 131 0.57 -12.79 -0.25
C PHE A 131 1.66 -11.85 -0.75
N GLN A 132 2.93 -12.25 -0.71
CA GLN A 132 4.04 -11.42 -1.21
C GLN A 132 3.87 -11.11 -2.71
N SER A 133 3.39 -12.09 -3.49
CA SER A 133 3.04 -11.85 -4.90
C SER A 133 1.89 -10.87 -5.10
N VAL A 134 0.88 -10.88 -4.21
CA VAL A 134 -0.22 -9.90 -4.20
C VAL A 134 0.33 -8.52 -3.85
N PHE A 135 1.13 -8.42 -2.80
CA PHE A 135 1.77 -7.18 -2.36
C PHE A 135 2.63 -6.55 -3.47
N ASP A 136 3.42 -7.36 -4.18
CA ASP A 136 4.19 -6.89 -5.33
C ASP A 136 3.31 -6.27 -6.43
N SER A 137 2.07 -6.74 -6.58
CA SER A 137 1.16 -6.23 -7.61
C SER A 137 0.39 -4.97 -7.23
N LEU A 138 0.35 -4.61 -5.94
CA LEU A 138 -0.40 -3.46 -5.44
C LEU A 138 0.08 -2.16 -6.10
N PRO A 139 -0.83 -1.24 -6.49
CA PRO A 139 -0.47 0.10 -6.92
C PRO A 139 0.29 0.87 -5.82
N LEU A 140 1.16 1.80 -6.20
CA LEU A 140 1.98 2.53 -5.23
C LEU A 140 1.34 3.84 -4.75
N CYS A 141 0.42 4.39 -5.53
CA CYS A 141 -0.24 5.65 -5.21
C CYS A 141 -1.57 5.79 -5.96
N SER A 142 -2.32 6.81 -5.54
CA SER A 142 -3.59 7.18 -6.16
C SER A 142 -3.64 8.69 -6.42
N LEU A 143 -4.22 9.07 -7.56
CA LEU A 143 -4.53 10.45 -7.90
C LEU A 143 -6.05 10.62 -7.90
N VAL A 144 -6.56 11.20 -6.82
CA VAL A 144 -7.98 11.44 -6.61
C VAL A 144 -8.37 12.78 -7.26
N LEU A 145 -9.46 12.76 -8.05
CA LEU A 145 -10.01 13.94 -8.73
C LEU A 145 -8.97 14.70 -9.59
N LYS A 146 -7.92 14.02 -10.04
CA LYS A 146 -6.77 14.62 -10.75
C LYS A 146 -6.06 15.74 -9.98
N LYS A 147 -6.28 15.82 -8.66
CA LYS A 147 -5.84 16.96 -7.82
C LYS A 147 -5.24 16.56 -6.48
N ILE A 148 -5.57 15.41 -5.94
CA ILE A 148 -5.07 14.96 -4.64
C ILE A 148 -4.20 13.73 -4.88
N PHE A 149 -2.90 13.88 -4.66
CA PHE A 149 -1.94 12.79 -4.74
C PHE A 149 -1.87 12.08 -3.39
N VAL A 150 -2.24 10.80 -3.34
CA VAL A 150 -2.26 9.97 -2.14
C VAL A 150 -1.18 8.91 -2.28
N VAL A 151 -0.25 8.88 -1.33
CA VAL A 151 0.88 7.97 -1.28
C VAL A 151 1.12 7.55 0.17
N HIS A 152 1.60 6.34 0.41
CA HIS A 152 1.76 5.83 1.77
C HIS A 152 2.80 6.64 2.57
N GLY A 153 4.06 6.62 2.13
CA GLY A 153 5.15 7.37 2.74
C GLY A 153 5.11 8.84 2.41
N GLY A 154 5.71 9.23 1.28
CA GLY A 154 5.76 10.63 0.95
C GLY A 154 6.43 10.95 -0.37
N LEU A 155 7.07 12.11 -0.40
CA LEU A 155 7.71 12.65 -1.59
C LEU A 155 9.20 12.29 -1.63
N PHE A 156 9.82 12.73 -2.71
CA PHE A 156 11.07 12.18 -3.21
C PHE A 156 12.28 12.96 -2.72
N SER A 157 13.38 12.25 -2.56
CA SER A 157 14.73 12.74 -2.29
C SER A 157 15.29 13.60 -3.43
N CYS A 158 14.71 13.52 -4.62
CA CYS A 158 15.06 14.30 -5.80
C CYS A 158 13.95 15.27 -6.23
N ASP A 159 14.34 16.36 -6.90
CA ASP A 159 13.41 17.34 -7.45
C ASP A 159 12.85 16.93 -8.82
N ASN A 160 11.73 17.54 -9.20
CA ASN A 160 11.11 17.41 -10.52
C ASN A 160 10.64 15.99 -10.87
N VAL A 161 10.38 15.16 -9.87
CA VAL A 161 9.68 13.89 -10.08
C VAL A 161 8.27 14.17 -10.59
N THR A 162 7.93 13.56 -11.72
CA THR A 162 6.64 13.74 -12.38
C THR A 162 5.73 12.53 -12.19
N LEU A 163 4.42 12.71 -12.37
CA LEU A 163 3.47 11.59 -12.42
C LEU A 163 3.82 10.57 -13.51
N ALA A 164 4.51 10.99 -14.60
CA ALA A 164 4.98 10.10 -15.64
C ALA A 164 6.12 9.19 -15.15
N HIS A 165 7.06 9.73 -14.37
CA HIS A 165 8.11 8.92 -13.73
C HIS A 165 7.48 7.87 -12.80
N ILE A 166 6.49 8.28 -12.00
CA ILE A 166 5.78 7.38 -11.07
C ILE A 166 5.03 6.27 -11.83
N LYS A 167 4.33 6.62 -12.92
CA LYS A 167 3.61 5.66 -13.76
C LYS A 167 4.54 4.63 -14.42
N ALA A 168 5.81 4.98 -14.67
CA ALA A 168 6.80 4.13 -15.32
C ALA A 168 7.48 3.12 -14.38
N ILE A 169 7.37 3.28 -13.06
CA ILE A 169 8.03 2.40 -12.08
C ILE A 169 7.61 0.94 -12.31
N ASN A 170 8.59 0.05 -12.45
CA ASN A 170 8.35 -1.38 -12.43
C ASN A 170 8.13 -1.85 -10.98
N ARG A 171 6.87 -1.73 -10.51
CA ARG A 171 6.50 -1.97 -9.11
C ARG A 171 6.43 -3.44 -8.70
N LYS A 172 6.32 -4.37 -9.65
CA LYS A 172 6.01 -5.81 -9.45
C LYS A 172 7.21 -6.60 -8.94
N ARG A 173 7.75 -6.15 -7.82
CA ARG A 173 8.94 -6.65 -7.14
C ARG A 173 8.96 -6.15 -5.71
N GLU A 174 9.87 -6.72 -4.92
CA GLU A 174 10.20 -6.19 -3.61
C GLU A 174 10.63 -4.72 -3.71
N PRO A 175 10.15 -3.84 -2.80
CA PRO A 175 10.59 -2.45 -2.78
C PRO A 175 12.11 -2.37 -2.59
N PRO A 176 12.82 -1.58 -3.41
CA PRO A 176 14.24 -1.39 -3.25
C PRO A 176 14.53 -0.63 -1.96
N LEU A 177 15.60 -1.02 -1.27
CA LEU A 177 16.14 -0.32 -0.11
C LEU A 177 17.60 0.06 -0.37
N HIS A 178 17.94 1.31 -0.09
CA HIS A 178 19.30 1.87 -0.17
C HIS A 178 19.93 1.78 -1.57
N GLN A 179 19.11 1.70 -2.61
CA GLN A 179 19.57 1.71 -4.00
C GLN A 179 19.80 3.15 -4.49
N SER A 180 20.65 3.30 -5.52
CA SER A 180 21.01 4.61 -6.09
C SER A 180 20.34 4.93 -7.42
N GLY A 181 19.63 3.96 -8.02
CA GLY A 181 18.88 4.15 -9.25
C GLY A 181 17.74 5.16 -9.06
N PHE A 182 17.48 5.99 -10.08
CA PHE A 182 16.44 7.02 -10.01
C PHE A 182 15.05 6.45 -9.75
N GLU A 183 14.66 5.41 -10.49
CA GLU A 183 13.40 4.71 -10.27
C GLU A 183 13.34 4.08 -8.87
N ASP A 184 14.44 3.43 -8.46
CA ASP A 184 14.50 2.76 -7.17
C ASP A 184 14.36 3.75 -6.01
N LYS A 185 14.99 4.92 -6.12
CA LYS A 185 14.86 5.97 -5.12
C LYS A 185 13.44 6.51 -5.03
N ILE A 186 12.80 6.74 -6.16
CA ILE A 186 11.39 7.15 -6.18
C ILE A 186 10.53 6.09 -5.49
N TYR A 187 10.75 4.80 -5.78
CA TYR A 187 9.99 3.71 -5.17
C TYR A 187 10.23 3.64 -3.65
N GLU A 188 11.48 3.65 -3.19
CA GLU A 188 11.83 3.68 -1.76
C GLU A 188 11.14 4.86 -1.05
N ASP A 189 11.26 6.06 -1.60
CA ASP A 189 10.70 7.29 -1.02
C ASP A 189 9.17 7.27 -0.93
N MET A 190 8.48 6.70 -1.93
CA MET A 190 7.01 6.55 -1.90
C MET A 190 6.53 5.73 -0.71
N LEU A 191 7.31 4.75 -0.25
CA LEU A 191 6.92 3.92 0.87
C LEU A 191 7.49 4.43 2.20
N TRP A 192 8.66 5.07 2.20
CA TRP A 192 9.41 5.34 3.43
C TRP A 192 9.50 6.80 3.87
N SER A 193 9.41 7.75 2.94
CA SER A 193 9.60 9.17 3.28
C SER A 193 8.55 9.70 4.24
N ASP A 194 8.90 10.76 4.98
CA ASP A 194 8.03 11.44 5.94
C ASP A 194 8.09 12.97 5.75
N PRO A 195 6.94 13.68 5.76
CA PRO A 195 6.95 15.14 5.82
C PRO A 195 7.41 15.63 7.19
N ARG A 196 8.24 16.68 7.24
CA ARG A 196 8.73 17.31 8.48
C ARG A 196 8.68 18.83 8.40
N THR A 197 8.68 19.48 9.56
CA THR A 197 8.80 20.94 9.67
C THR A 197 10.28 21.35 9.60
N ILE A 198 10.90 21.11 8.44
CA ILE A 198 12.31 21.41 8.14
C ILE A 198 12.43 22.16 6.81
N PRO A 199 13.53 22.88 6.56
CA PRO A 199 13.88 23.36 5.22
C PRO A 199 14.40 22.22 4.35
N GLY A 200 14.07 22.23 3.05
CA GLY A 200 14.61 21.27 2.09
C GLY A 200 14.34 19.79 2.44
N ARG A 201 15.42 19.00 2.53
CA ARG A 201 15.38 17.55 2.74
C ARG A 201 16.51 17.11 3.66
N GLN A 202 16.30 16.00 4.38
CA GLN A 202 17.35 15.30 5.11
C GLN A 202 17.15 13.77 5.02
N PRO A 203 18.20 12.97 5.30
CA PRO A 203 18.05 11.52 5.43
C PRO A 203 17.01 11.16 6.50
N SER A 204 16.21 10.12 6.24
CA SER A 204 15.21 9.65 7.21
C SER A 204 15.84 8.98 8.42
N GLU A 205 15.32 9.29 9.61
CA GLU A 205 15.69 8.60 10.85
C GLU A 205 15.28 7.12 10.86
N ARG A 206 14.37 6.71 9.95
CA ARG A 206 13.98 5.31 9.75
C ARG A 206 15.06 4.48 9.04
N GLY A 207 16.10 5.14 8.52
CA GLY A 207 17.15 4.50 7.72
C GLY A 207 16.82 4.34 6.23
N ALA A 208 15.56 4.50 5.82
CA ALA A 208 15.11 4.45 4.42
C ALA A 208 14.20 5.65 4.09
N GLY A 209 14.23 6.08 2.83
CA GLY A 209 13.51 7.26 2.35
C GLY A 209 14.15 8.58 2.77
N THR A 210 13.40 9.67 2.65
CA THR A 210 13.83 11.02 3.02
C THR A 210 12.81 11.72 3.90
N GLU A 211 13.28 12.59 4.78
CA GLU A 211 12.44 13.58 5.41
C GLU A 211 12.43 14.85 4.56
N PHE A 212 11.25 15.41 4.33
CA PHE A 212 11.09 16.54 3.41
C PHE A 212 10.23 17.67 3.99
N GLY A 213 10.63 18.89 3.68
CA GLY A 213 9.93 20.12 4.06
C GLY A 213 8.79 20.50 3.11
N HIS A 214 8.03 21.51 3.52
CA HIS A 214 6.89 22.05 2.75
C HIS A 214 7.27 22.54 1.35
N GLU A 215 8.50 23.01 1.13
CA GLU A 215 9.02 23.43 -0.17
C GLU A 215 8.99 22.30 -1.20
N VAL A 216 9.36 21.09 -0.78
CA VAL A 216 9.32 19.88 -1.63
C VAL A 216 7.90 19.57 -2.06
N THR A 217 6.95 19.66 -1.13
CA THR A 217 5.52 19.49 -1.41
C THR A 217 5.01 20.55 -2.38
N ASN A 218 5.35 21.82 -2.16
CA ASN A 218 4.92 22.92 -3.01
C ASN A 218 5.47 22.77 -4.43
N ASN A 219 6.74 22.40 -4.58
CA ASN A 219 7.35 22.13 -5.88
C ASN A 219 6.66 20.97 -6.60
N PHE A 220 6.45 19.85 -5.90
CA PHE A 220 5.76 18.69 -6.48
C PHE A 220 4.34 19.05 -6.95
N CYS A 221 3.60 19.80 -6.15
CA CYS A 221 2.27 20.31 -6.49
C CYS A 221 2.30 21.18 -7.76
N ALA A 222 3.25 22.11 -7.85
CA ALA A 222 3.40 23.00 -9.00
C ALA A 222 3.75 22.21 -10.29
N VAL A 223 4.75 21.33 -10.23
CA VAL A 223 5.22 20.51 -11.36
C VAL A 223 4.10 19.61 -11.89
N ASN A 224 3.36 18.97 -10.98
CA ASN A 224 2.37 17.94 -11.34
C ASN A 224 0.94 18.46 -11.41
N ARG A 225 0.72 19.76 -11.16
CA ARG A 225 -0.59 20.43 -11.16
C ARG A 225 -1.60 19.78 -10.20
N VAL A 226 -1.10 19.20 -9.12
CA VAL A 226 -1.90 18.69 -7.99
C VAL A 226 -2.03 19.77 -6.93
N ALA A 227 -3.14 19.75 -6.19
CA ALA A 227 -3.46 20.74 -5.17
C ALA A 227 -3.06 20.29 -3.77
N LEU A 228 -2.97 18.98 -3.54
CA LEU A 228 -2.71 18.39 -2.23
C LEU A 228 -1.90 17.10 -2.39
N VAL A 229 -0.94 16.91 -1.48
CA VAL A 229 -0.31 15.62 -1.22
C VAL A 229 -0.82 15.11 0.12
N ARG A 230 -1.36 13.89 0.14
CA ARG A 230 -1.88 13.24 1.34
C ARG A 230 -1.03 12.01 1.62
N THR A 231 -0.25 12.10 2.69
CA THR A 231 0.39 10.98 3.35
C THR A 231 -0.47 10.60 4.56
N LEU A 232 -0.60 9.31 4.85
CA LEU A 232 -1.45 8.80 5.92
C LEU A 232 -0.71 7.64 6.58
N LYS A 233 0.30 8.00 7.36
CA LYS A 233 0.97 7.19 8.37
C LYS A 233 0.58 7.75 9.75
#